data_AF-A0A2E8P9W4-F1
#
_entry.id   AF-A0A2E8P9W4-F1
#
_cell.length_a   1.000
_cell.length_b   1.000
_cell.length_c   1.000
_cell.angle_alpha   90.00
_cell.angle_beta   90.00
_cell.angle_gamma   90.00
#
_symmetry.space_group_name_H-M   'P 1'
#
loop_
_entity.id
_entity.type
_entity.pdbx_description
1 polymer ?
#
loop_
_entity_poly.entity_id
_entity_poly.type
_entity_poly.pdbx_seq_one_letter_code
_entity_poly.pdbx_strand_id
1 'polypeptide(L)'
;MRLISRVVVAAAIAAAALVVAPPAAAHQPVGLGPAESSPAKGPLLVDGTISFALFADIKRGDRRGFRFRLEEGDRMAVQLLILDRPPSNEIRNARLPRVTITDPQGRKTRMIINERTEFYEPYGGTDYLYLSRVESDAIPGEYRVNVSARSKRVVETVISVGYREVPGEVRYP
;
A
#
# COMPACT_ATOMS: atom_id res chain seq x y z
N MET A 1 -44.18 -19.25 50.65
CA MET A 1 -44.18 -19.72 49.25
C MET A 1 -43.71 -18.60 48.35
N ARG A 2 -42.49 -18.73 47.79
CA ARG A 2 -42.05 -18.21 46.47
C ARG A 2 -40.57 -18.58 46.33
N LEU A 3 -40.33 -19.78 45.78
CA LEU A 3 -39.06 -20.17 45.20
C LEU A 3 -38.77 -19.20 44.04
N ILE A 4 -37.69 -18.44 44.13
CA ILE A 4 -37.13 -17.76 42.97
C ILE A 4 -36.17 -18.76 42.32
N SER A 5 -36.60 -19.26 41.17
CA SER A 5 -36.00 -20.33 40.40
C SER A 5 -34.59 -19.97 39.89
N ARG A 6 -33.66 -20.90 40.10
CA ARG A 6 -32.32 -20.96 39.52
C ARG A 6 -32.37 -21.30 38.02
N VAL A 7 -32.84 -20.40 37.16
CA VAL A 7 -32.66 -20.47 35.70
C VAL A 7 -32.82 -19.02 35.24
N VAL A 8 -31.78 -18.22 35.04
CA VAL A 8 -30.99 -18.13 33.80
C VAL A 8 -29.60 -17.59 34.17
N VAL A 9 -28.68 -18.49 34.54
CA VAL A 9 -27.24 -18.24 34.54
C VAL A 9 -26.68 -19.05 33.38
N ALA A 10 -27.03 -18.68 32.14
CA ALA A 10 -26.50 -19.31 30.91
C ALA A 10 -27.00 -18.60 29.63
N ALA A 11 -26.91 -17.27 29.54
CA ALA A 11 -27.01 -16.51 28.29
C ALA A 11 -26.57 -15.08 28.63
N ALA A 12 -25.43 -14.52 28.23
CA ALA A 12 -24.66 -14.75 27.03
C ALA A 12 -23.17 -14.62 27.36
N ILE A 13 -22.48 -15.76 27.43
CA ILE A 13 -21.05 -15.83 27.18
C ILE A 13 -20.90 -15.76 25.66
N ALA A 14 -20.97 -14.55 25.09
CA ALA A 14 -20.55 -14.22 23.73
C ALA A 14 -20.76 -12.72 23.46
N ALA A 15 -20.41 -11.84 24.41
CA ALA A 15 -20.02 -10.50 24.01
C ALA A 15 -18.64 -10.67 23.36
N ALA A 16 -18.65 -11.01 22.07
CA ALA A 16 -17.47 -11.00 21.24
C ALA A 16 -16.76 -9.67 21.48
N ALA A 17 -15.61 -9.73 22.11
CA ALA A 17 -14.69 -8.61 22.13
C ALA A 17 -14.38 -8.33 20.66
N LEU A 18 -15.07 -7.34 20.06
CA LEU A 18 -14.56 -6.68 18.88
C LEU A 18 -13.27 -6.02 19.35
N VAL A 19 -12.17 -6.75 19.22
CA VAL A 19 -10.84 -6.17 19.27
C VAL A 19 -10.78 -5.26 18.05
N VAL A 20 -11.17 -4.00 18.23
CA VAL A 20 -10.84 -2.94 17.28
C VAL A 20 -9.32 -2.87 17.34
N ALA A 21 -8.65 -3.44 16.33
CA ALA A 21 -7.22 -3.36 16.23
C ALA A 21 -6.82 -1.87 16.32
N PRO A 22 -5.77 -1.52 17.08
CA PRO A 22 -5.30 -0.14 17.11
C PRO A 22 -5.00 0.29 15.66
N PRO A 23 -5.28 1.55 15.27
CA PRO A 23 -5.13 2.00 13.90
C PRO A 23 -3.71 1.73 13.34
N ALA A 24 -2.68 1.81 14.19
CA ALA A 24 -1.30 1.44 13.84
C ALA A 24 -1.12 -0.04 13.41
N ALA A 25 -1.99 -0.96 13.82
CA ALA A 25 -1.93 -2.36 13.45
C ALA A 25 -2.56 -2.67 12.07
N ALA A 26 -3.29 -1.71 11.47
CA ALA A 26 -3.78 -1.85 10.10
C ALA A 26 -2.67 -1.59 9.06
N HIS A 27 -1.70 -0.73 9.38
CA HIS A 27 -0.60 -0.36 8.49
C HIS A 27 0.55 -1.36 8.60
N GLN A 28 0.39 -2.57 8.08
CA GLN A 28 1.51 -3.49 7.94
C GLN A 28 2.49 -2.93 6.87
N PRO A 29 3.74 -2.57 7.24
CA PRO A 29 4.70 -2.10 6.26
C PRO A 29 5.15 -3.25 5.35
N VAL A 30 5.24 -3.00 4.04
CA VAL A 30 5.70 -3.99 3.05
C VAL A 30 7.00 -3.52 2.43
N GLY A 31 8.09 -4.23 2.69
CA GLY A 31 9.41 -3.90 2.12
C GLY A 31 9.56 -4.38 0.68
N LEU A 32 10.11 -3.53 -0.19
CA LEU A 32 10.53 -3.89 -1.54
C LEU A 32 12.06 -3.78 -1.64
N GLY A 33 12.73 -4.88 -1.32
CA GLY A 33 14.17 -5.03 -1.39
C GLY A 33 14.67 -5.52 -2.76
N PRO A 34 15.97 -5.84 -2.86
CA PRO A 34 16.55 -6.35 -4.11
C PRO A 34 15.96 -7.67 -4.61
N ALA A 35 15.42 -8.52 -3.71
CA ALA A 35 14.79 -9.78 -4.08
C ALA A 35 13.51 -9.53 -4.91
N GLU A 36 12.74 -8.52 -4.54
CA GLU A 36 11.49 -8.06 -5.18
C GLU A 36 11.76 -7.28 -6.48
N SER A 37 12.72 -7.72 -7.30
CA SER A 37 13.23 -7.02 -8.49
C SER A 37 12.24 -6.94 -9.68
N SER A 38 11.10 -7.64 -9.60
CA SER A 38 10.04 -7.63 -10.60
C SER A 38 8.70 -8.02 -9.95
N PRO A 39 7.54 -7.77 -10.59
CA PRO A 39 6.24 -8.17 -10.05
C PRO A 39 6.16 -9.66 -9.69
N ALA A 40 6.74 -10.54 -10.50
CA ALA A 40 6.73 -11.99 -10.26
C ALA A 40 7.58 -12.40 -9.05
N LYS A 41 8.62 -11.62 -8.72
CA LYS A 41 9.49 -11.80 -7.56
C LYS A 41 9.04 -10.96 -6.36
N GLY A 42 7.98 -10.18 -6.51
CA GLY A 42 7.45 -9.29 -5.50
C GLY A 42 6.27 -9.87 -4.75
N PRO A 43 5.92 -9.25 -3.61
CA PRO A 43 4.74 -9.64 -2.85
C PRO A 43 3.46 -9.43 -3.67
N LEU A 44 2.43 -10.19 -3.30
CA LEU A 44 1.05 -10.01 -3.70
C LEU A 44 0.27 -9.46 -2.52
N LEU A 45 -0.30 -8.27 -2.68
CA LEU A 45 -1.36 -7.74 -1.81
C LEU A 45 -2.66 -8.44 -2.22
N VAL A 46 -3.18 -9.31 -1.35
CA VAL A 46 -4.28 -10.22 -1.72
C VAL A 46 -5.58 -9.46 -1.97
N ASP A 47 -5.82 -8.38 -1.22
CA ASP A 47 -6.91 -7.43 -1.41
C ASP A 47 -6.31 -6.03 -1.62
N GLY A 48 -6.38 -5.52 -2.85
CA GLY A 48 -5.84 -4.23 -3.26
C GLY A 48 -6.71 -3.03 -2.86
N THR A 49 -7.86 -3.25 -2.22
CA THR A 49 -8.66 -2.17 -1.62
C THR A 49 -8.18 -1.83 -0.20
N ILE A 50 -7.40 -2.71 0.44
CA ILE A 50 -6.79 -2.48 1.74
C ILE A 50 -5.58 -1.55 1.61
N SER A 51 -5.48 -0.59 2.52
CA SER A 51 -4.42 0.41 2.58
C SER A 51 -3.07 -0.25 2.92
N PHE A 52 -2.18 -0.34 1.94
CA PHE A 52 -0.80 -0.79 2.14
C PHE A 52 0.18 0.32 1.78
N ALA A 53 1.27 0.41 2.54
CA ALA A 53 2.44 1.20 2.20
C ALA A 53 3.61 0.28 1.83
N LEU A 54 4.10 0.40 0.59
CA LEU A 54 5.23 -0.35 0.07
C LEU A 54 6.47 0.53 0.02
N PHE A 55 7.51 0.15 0.76
CA PHE A 55 8.72 0.95 0.96
C PHE A 55 9.86 0.46 0.08
N ALA A 56 10.47 1.38 -0.68
CA ALA A 56 11.56 1.08 -1.60
C ALA A 56 12.65 2.15 -1.55
N ASP A 57 13.80 1.79 -0.97
CA ASP A 57 15.01 2.60 -1.06
C ASP A 57 15.77 2.22 -2.33
N ILE A 58 15.77 3.14 -3.29
CA ILE A 58 16.21 2.83 -4.66
C ILE A 58 17.09 3.91 -5.28
N LYS A 59 18.12 3.48 -6.01
CA LYS A 59 18.99 4.33 -6.84
C LYS A 59 19.15 3.73 -8.24
N ARG A 60 19.60 4.54 -9.18
CA ARG A 60 19.73 4.19 -10.61
C ARG A 60 20.34 2.81 -10.80
N GLY A 61 19.65 1.97 -11.58
CA GLY A 61 19.98 0.56 -11.78
C GLY A 61 18.99 -0.36 -11.07
N ASP A 62 18.46 0.08 -9.92
CA ASP A 62 17.49 -0.69 -9.16
C ASP A 62 16.15 -0.80 -9.87
N ARG A 63 15.55 -1.98 -9.71
CA ARG A 63 14.17 -2.28 -10.06
C ARG A 63 13.49 -2.91 -8.85
N ARG A 64 12.21 -2.60 -8.69
CA ARG A 64 11.31 -3.28 -7.77
C ARG A 64 10.02 -3.65 -8.49
N GLY A 65 9.27 -4.58 -7.93
CA GLY A 65 7.91 -4.82 -8.35
C GLY A 65 7.12 -5.59 -7.32
N PHE A 66 5.81 -5.56 -7.48
CA PHE A 66 4.85 -6.26 -6.66
C PHE A 66 3.55 -6.42 -7.44
N ARG A 67 2.57 -7.09 -6.81
CA ARG A 67 1.24 -7.34 -7.36
C ARG A 67 0.17 -6.95 -6.35
N PHE A 68 -1.00 -6.64 -6.84
CA PHE A 68 -2.21 -6.51 -6.03
C PHE A 68 -3.42 -7.01 -6.81
N ARG A 69 -4.46 -7.47 -6.12
CA ARG A 69 -5.71 -7.94 -6.75
C ARG A 69 -6.86 -7.01 -6.44
N LEU A 70 -7.74 -6.83 -7.41
CA LEU A 70 -9.01 -6.15 -7.25
C LEU A 70 -10.11 -7.02 -7.82
N GLU A 71 -11.31 -6.91 -7.28
CA GLU A 71 -12.51 -7.62 -7.70
C GLU A 71 -13.43 -6.70 -8.53
N GLU A 72 -14.56 -7.25 -8.98
CA GLU A 72 -15.58 -6.49 -9.70
C GLU A 72 -16.28 -5.48 -8.78
N GLY A 73 -16.39 -4.24 -9.25
CA GLY A 73 -16.96 -3.14 -8.48
C GLY A 73 -15.95 -2.39 -7.61
N ASP A 74 -14.71 -2.88 -7.49
CA ASP A 74 -13.67 -2.19 -6.75
C ASP A 74 -13.20 -0.90 -7.44
N ARG A 75 -12.58 -0.03 -6.64
CA ARG A 75 -11.82 1.12 -7.12
C ARG A 75 -10.32 0.81 -7.02
N MET A 76 -9.59 1.04 -8.10
CA MET A 76 -8.13 1.07 -8.03
C MET A 76 -7.70 2.42 -7.45
N ALA A 77 -6.85 2.41 -6.43
CA ALA A 77 -6.19 3.60 -5.89
C ALA A 77 -4.71 3.30 -5.68
N VAL A 78 -3.82 4.03 -6.38
CA VAL A 78 -2.37 3.90 -6.25
C VAL A 78 -1.73 5.28 -6.15
N GLN A 79 -0.86 5.47 -5.17
CA GLN A 79 -0.21 6.74 -4.88
C GLN A 79 1.30 6.56 -4.84
N LEU A 80 2.04 7.53 -5.38
CA LEU A 80 3.49 7.57 -5.35
C LEU A 80 3.94 8.72 -4.45
N LEU A 81 4.72 8.38 -3.44
CA LEU A 81 5.29 9.32 -2.49
C LEU A 81 6.81 9.15 -2.39
N ILE A 82 7.46 10.15 -1.82
CA ILE A 82 8.85 10.11 -1.35
C ILE A 82 8.92 10.75 0.04
N LEU A 83 9.95 10.43 0.83
CA LEU A 83 10.19 11.18 2.06
C LEU A 83 10.48 12.66 1.77
N ASP A 84 9.92 13.53 2.61
CA ASP A 84 10.20 14.96 2.56
C ASP A 84 11.47 15.33 3.33
N ARG A 85 12.60 14.76 2.90
CA ARG A 85 13.92 15.13 3.41
C ARG A 85 15.01 14.90 2.36
N PRO A 86 16.17 15.56 2.47
CA PRO A 86 17.32 15.23 1.63
C PRO A 86 17.77 13.78 1.84
N PRO A 87 18.19 13.06 0.79
CA PRO A 87 18.34 13.52 -0.59
C PRO A 87 17.02 13.52 -1.39
N SER A 88 15.98 12.84 -0.91
CA SER A 88 14.76 12.48 -1.65
C SER A 88 14.02 13.72 -2.18
N ASN A 89 13.75 14.70 -1.31
CA ASN A 89 13.01 15.92 -1.68
C ASN A 89 13.80 16.90 -2.58
N GLU A 90 15.12 16.74 -2.71
CA GLU A 90 15.96 17.55 -3.61
C GLU A 90 16.01 16.99 -5.05
N ILE A 91 15.50 15.77 -5.27
CA ILE A 91 15.55 15.13 -6.59
C ILE A 91 14.51 15.78 -7.52
N ARG A 92 15.00 16.34 -8.64
CA ARG A 92 14.18 16.84 -9.74
C ARG A 92 13.28 15.74 -10.31
N ASN A 93 12.04 16.07 -10.67
CA ASN A 93 11.02 15.12 -11.16
C ASN A 93 11.53 14.20 -12.28
N ALA A 94 12.32 14.74 -13.22
CA ALA A 94 12.90 13.97 -14.32
C ALA A 94 13.84 12.83 -13.88
N ARG A 95 14.33 12.83 -12.63
CA ARG A 95 15.21 11.81 -12.04
C ARG A 95 14.54 10.98 -10.94
N LEU A 96 13.29 11.26 -10.58
CA LEU A 96 12.52 10.44 -9.65
C LEU A 96 12.16 9.08 -10.26
N PRO A 97 11.79 8.08 -9.42
CA PRO A 97 11.40 6.76 -9.87
C PRO A 97 10.26 6.79 -10.89
N ARG A 98 10.23 5.80 -11.78
CA ARG A 98 9.09 5.57 -12.67
C ARG A 98 8.30 4.39 -12.16
N VAL A 99 7.02 4.59 -11.92
CA VAL A 99 6.06 3.54 -11.56
C VAL A 99 5.15 3.28 -12.76
N THR A 100 5.06 2.00 -13.14
CA THR A 100 4.17 1.53 -14.21
C THR A 100 3.26 0.46 -13.64
N ILE A 101 1.96 0.69 -13.70
CA ILE A 101 0.90 -0.25 -13.35
C ILE A 101 0.49 -0.96 -14.64
N THR A 102 0.45 -2.29 -14.62
CA THR A 102 -0.09 -3.10 -15.72
C THR A 102 -1.35 -3.78 -15.22
N ASP A 103 -2.47 -3.53 -15.88
CA ASP A 103 -3.76 -4.11 -15.51
C ASP A 103 -3.87 -5.59 -15.91
N PRO A 104 -4.94 -6.30 -15.48
CA PRO A 104 -5.15 -7.70 -15.81
C PRO A 104 -5.26 -7.98 -17.32
N GLN A 105 -5.64 -6.98 -18.12
CA GLN A 105 -5.73 -7.07 -19.59
C GLN A 105 -4.40 -6.73 -20.28
N GLY A 106 -3.36 -6.36 -19.52
CA GLY A 106 -2.03 -6.03 -20.03
C GLY A 106 -1.83 -4.56 -20.43
N ARG A 107 -2.83 -3.70 -20.24
CA ARG A 107 -2.70 -2.26 -20.49
C ARG A 107 -1.77 -1.64 -19.46
N LYS A 108 -0.92 -0.70 -19.89
CA LYS A 108 0.08 -0.06 -19.04
C LYS A 108 -0.30 1.39 -18.75
N THR A 109 -0.40 1.72 -17.48
CA THR A 109 -0.54 3.09 -16.98
C THR A 109 0.74 3.49 -16.29
N ARG A 110 1.36 4.57 -16.77
CA ARG A 110 2.52 5.17 -16.15
C ARG A 110 2.05 6.28 -15.21
N MET A 111 2.49 6.24 -13.95
CA MET A 111 2.22 7.34 -13.01
C MET A 111 3.01 8.58 -13.43
N ILE A 112 2.30 9.69 -13.63
CA ILE A 112 2.89 10.97 -14.06
C ILE A 112 3.17 11.81 -12.81
N ILE A 113 4.43 12.19 -12.62
CA ILE A 113 4.83 13.06 -11.51
C ILE A 113 4.48 14.51 -11.89
N ASN A 114 3.37 15.00 -11.37
CA ASN A 114 2.79 16.31 -11.66
C ASN A 114 2.52 17.15 -10.41
N GLU A 115 2.75 16.59 -9.21
CA GLU A 115 2.62 17.29 -7.93
C GLU A 115 3.87 17.11 -7.04
N ARG A 116 3.93 17.92 -5.98
CA ARG A 116 4.79 17.79 -4.80
C ARG A 116 4.00 18.33 -3.61
N THR A 117 3.01 17.56 -3.17
CA THR A 117 2.07 17.98 -2.12
C THR A 117 2.53 17.40 -0.79
N GLU A 118 2.73 18.25 0.21
CA GLU A 118 3.12 17.84 1.56
C GLU A 118 2.08 16.92 2.20
N PHE A 119 2.56 15.91 2.93
CA PHE A 119 1.74 14.97 3.67
C PHE A 119 2.46 14.54 4.94
N TYR A 120 1.87 14.89 6.09
CA TYR A 120 2.29 14.37 7.39
C TYR A 120 1.54 13.08 7.69
N GLU A 121 2.28 11.97 7.81
CA GLU A 121 1.73 10.67 8.20
C GLU A 121 1.73 10.57 9.74
N PRO A 122 0.55 10.54 10.39
CA PRO A 122 0.45 10.78 11.82
C PRO A 122 0.84 9.59 12.71
N TYR A 123 0.84 8.35 12.19
CA TYR A 123 1.11 7.16 13.00
C TYR A 123 2.61 6.89 13.16
N GLY A 124 3.38 7.08 12.08
CA GLY A 124 4.84 7.01 12.05
C GLY A 124 5.52 8.36 12.26
N GLY A 125 4.77 9.46 12.29
CA GLY A 125 5.31 10.81 12.50
C GLY A 125 6.29 11.22 11.41
N THR A 126 5.97 10.89 10.16
CA THR A 126 6.87 11.02 9.02
C THR A 126 6.28 11.92 7.94
N ASP A 127 7.08 12.88 7.47
CA ASP A 127 6.71 13.76 6.36
C ASP A 127 7.06 13.15 5.00
N TYR A 128 6.09 13.22 4.09
CA TYR A 128 6.20 12.76 2.71
C TYR A 128 5.79 13.86 1.73
N LEU A 129 6.21 13.70 0.48
CA LEU A 129 5.66 14.42 -0.67
C LEU A 129 4.88 13.44 -1.55
N TYR A 130 3.60 13.72 -1.77
CA TYR A 130 2.86 13.13 -2.88
C TYR A 130 3.41 13.63 -4.21
N LEU A 131 3.62 12.69 -5.13
CA LEU A 131 4.16 12.96 -6.46
C LEU A 131 3.15 12.68 -7.58
N SER A 132 2.30 11.68 -7.38
CA SER A 132 1.31 11.22 -8.36
C SER A 132 0.26 10.34 -7.68
N ARG A 133 -0.98 10.43 -8.15
CA ARG A 133 -2.11 9.62 -7.71
C ARG A 133 -2.85 9.11 -8.93
N VAL A 134 -3.19 7.83 -8.93
CA VAL A 134 -3.98 7.20 -10.00
C VAL A 134 -5.17 6.51 -9.36
N GLU A 135 -6.35 6.92 -9.80
CA GLU A 135 -7.62 6.31 -9.42
C GLU A 135 -8.43 5.96 -10.66
N SER A 136 -9.09 4.80 -10.63
CA SER A 136 -10.02 4.38 -11.67
C SER A 136 -10.97 3.31 -11.13
N ASP A 137 -12.02 3.00 -11.90
CA ASP A 137 -12.71 1.72 -11.73
C ASP A 137 -11.73 0.57 -11.98
N ALA A 138 -11.87 -0.50 -11.21
CA ALA A 138 -11.04 -1.68 -11.36
C ALA A 138 -11.48 -2.51 -12.56
N ILE A 139 -10.50 -2.95 -13.34
CA ILE A 139 -10.61 -4.22 -14.07
C ILE A 139 -10.35 -5.36 -13.07
N PRO A 140 -11.26 -6.34 -12.91
CA PRO A 140 -11.06 -7.45 -11.97
C PRO A 140 -9.83 -8.28 -12.34
N GLY A 141 -9.06 -8.66 -11.32
CA GLY A 141 -7.89 -9.53 -11.44
C GLY A 141 -6.62 -8.93 -10.84
N GLU A 142 -5.48 -9.51 -11.24
CA GLU A 142 -4.17 -9.17 -10.71
C GLU A 142 -3.48 -8.07 -11.51
N TYR A 143 -3.15 -6.98 -10.83
CA TYR A 143 -2.32 -5.90 -11.33
C TYR A 143 -0.86 -6.15 -11.04
N ARG A 144 0.02 -5.69 -11.93
CA ARG A 144 1.48 -5.79 -11.78
C ARG A 144 2.10 -4.41 -11.77
N VAL A 145 2.86 -4.09 -10.74
CA VAL A 145 3.52 -2.79 -10.58
C VAL A 145 5.02 -2.95 -10.72
N ASN A 146 5.61 -2.17 -11.64
CA ASN A 146 7.06 -2.07 -11.79
C ASN A 146 7.54 -0.69 -11.34
N VAL A 147 8.60 -0.65 -10.54
CA VAL A 147 9.28 0.55 -10.10
C VAL A 147 10.69 0.53 -10.67
N SER A 148 11.10 1.60 -11.36
CA SER A 148 12.46 1.74 -11.91
C SER A 148 13.12 3.01 -11.45
N ALA A 149 14.28 2.86 -10.83
CA ALA A 149 15.03 3.96 -10.25
C ALA A 149 15.82 4.74 -11.30
N ARG A 150 15.92 6.06 -11.12
CA ARG A 150 16.60 6.95 -12.07
C ARG A 150 17.59 7.91 -11.42
N SER A 151 17.46 8.19 -10.13
CA SER A 151 18.36 9.09 -9.42
C SER A 151 19.72 8.44 -9.17
N LYS A 152 20.81 9.20 -9.20
CA LYS A 152 22.13 8.68 -8.76
C LYS A 152 22.22 8.58 -7.22
N ARG A 153 21.43 9.37 -6.51
CA ARG A 153 21.25 9.31 -5.04
C ARG A 153 20.10 8.35 -4.73
N VAL A 154 20.10 7.78 -3.53
CA VAL A 154 18.96 7.00 -3.03
C VAL A 154 17.72 7.89 -3.00
N VAL A 155 16.58 7.32 -3.36
CA VAL A 155 15.25 7.92 -3.19
C VAL A 155 14.45 6.98 -2.31
N GLU A 156 14.08 7.46 -1.13
CA GLU A 156 13.21 6.76 -0.18
C GLU A 156 11.78 6.88 -0.72
N THR A 157 11.34 5.84 -1.42
CA THR A 157 10.10 5.83 -2.21
C THR A 157 9.03 5.04 -1.48
N VAL A 158 7.82 5.56 -1.46
CA VAL A 158 6.64 4.83 -0.99
C VAL A 158 5.63 4.72 -2.12
N ILE A 159 5.13 3.51 -2.33
CA ILE A 159 3.98 3.27 -3.19
C ILE A 159 2.85 2.84 -2.27
N SER A 160 1.78 3.62 -2.22
CA SER A 160 0.57 3.27 -1.47
C SER A 160 -0.47 2.66 -2.41
N VAL A 161 -1.19 1.66 -1.92
CA VAL A 161 -2.30 0.98 -2.61
C VAL A 161 -3.50 0.90 -1.67
N GLY A 162 -4.71 1.04 -2.21
CA GLY A 162 -5.94 0.87 -1.46
C GLY A 162 -6.31 2.07 -0.60
N TYR A 163 -7.37 1.91 0.19
CA TYR A 163 -8.02 2.98 0.96
C TYR A 163 -8.76 2.49 2.21
N ARG A 164 -8.95 1.17 2.37
CA ARG A 164 -9.58 0.59 3.57
C ARG A 164 -8.53 0.36 4.64
N GLU A 165 -8.67 1.04 5.77
CA GLU A 165 -7.76 0.96 6.92
C GLU A 165 -8.11 -0.23 7.82
N VAL A 166 -7.82 -1.44 7.34
CA VAL A 166 -8.01 -2.70 8.06
C VAL A 166 -6.80 -3.61 7.83
N PRO A 167 -6.51 -4.60 8.71
CA PRO A 167 -5.45 -5.56 8.47
C PRO A 167 -5.65 -6.33 7.15
N GLY A 168 -4.58 -6.47 6.36
CA GLY A 168 -4.60 -7.16 5.08
C GLY A 168 -3.61 -8.32 4.98
N GLU A 169 -3.75 -9.15 3.96
CA GLU A 169 -2.88 -10.30 3.70
C GLU A 169 -1.84 -9.97 2.62
N VAL A 170 -0.57 -10.28 2.90
CA VAL A 170 0.55 -10.16 1.95
C VAL A 170 1.17 -11.53 1.71
N ARG A 171 1.22 -11.97 0.45
CA ARG A 171 1.84 -13.24 0.05
C ARG A 171 3.16 -13.00 -0.68
N TYR A 172 4.23 -13.60 -0.18
CA TYR A 172 5.53 -13.58 -0.84
C TYR A 172 5.66 -14.78 -1.80
N PRO A 173 6.41 -14.64 -2.90
CA PRO A 173 6.64 -15.72 -3.87
C PRO A 173 7.48 -16.88 -3.33
#